data_AF-A0A544SWJ9-F1
#
_entry.id   AF-A0A544SWJ9-F1
#
_cell.length_a   1.000
_cell.length_b   1.000
_cell.length_c   1.000
_cell.angle_alpha   90.00
_cell.angle_beta   90.00
_cell.angle_gamma   90.00
#
_symmetry.space_group_name_H-M   'P 1'
#
loop_
_entity.id
_entity.type
_entity.pdbx_description
1 polymer ?
#
loop_
_entity_poly.entity_id
_entity_poly.type
_entity_poly.pdbx_seq_one_letter_code
_entity_poly.pdbx_strand_id
1 'polypeptide(L)'
;MLLSKAWASFVADKRIEGFSPQTLKAYQLQSSLLIDYFNDVEMTLMDTYQLKEYLAITCKHLKPASLALRIMKSFFRWSHEKALLVRIQLPKLRNRIPKYLTEREIEHLRESCQSPIEKAIFEFMFSTGCRIGEIVALDKNHINWSNQSATVNSTFSYLPPLTFIISPSM
;
A
#
# COMPACT_ATOMS: atom_id res chain seq x y z
N MET A 1 -28.64 -8.54 -2.56
CA MET A 1 -27.43 -9.22 -2.01
C MET A 1 -26.99 -8.48 -0.76
N LEU A 2 -26.75 -9.18 0.36
CA LEU A 2 -26.28 -8.59 1.62
C LEU A 2 -24.89 -7.96 1.46
N LEU A 3 -24.61 -6.91 2.23
CA LEU A 3 -23.34 -6.20 2.25
C LEU A 3 -22.16 -7.12 2.59
N SER A 4 -22.32 -8.01 3.56
CA SER A 4 -21.33 -9.02 3.96
C SER A 4 -20.97 -9.97 2.81
N LYS A 5 -21.98 -10.45 2.08
CA LYS A 5 -21.81 -11.33 0.90
C LYS A 5 -21.17 -10.59 -0.28
N ALA A 6 -21.55 -9.33 -0.49
CA ALA A 6 -20.94 -8.46 -1.49
C ALA A 6 -19.45 -8.26 -1.20
N TRP A 7 -19.12 -8.00 0.07
CA TRP A 7 -17.74 -7.82 0.51
C TRP A 7 -16.91 -9.09 0.35
N ALA A 8 -17.46 -10.26 0.73
CA ALA A 8 -16.77 -11.53 0.55
C ALA A 8 -16.42 -11.80 -0.91
N SER A 9 -17.35 -11.52 -1.84
CA SER A 9 -17.11 -11.62 -3.28
C SER A 9 -16.01 -10.65 -3.74
N PHE A 10 -16.05 -9.40 -3.27
CA PHE A 10 -15.02 -8.41 -3.57
C PHE A 10 -13.62 -8.83 -3.09
N VAL A 11 -13.51 -9.38 -1.88
CA VAL A 11 -12.24 -9.87 -1.32
C VAL A 11 -11.75 -11.09 -2.09
N ALA A 12 -12.64 -11.96 -2.55
CA ALA A 12 -12.27 -13.09 -3.40
C ALA A 12 -11.63 -12.62 -4.72
N ASP A 13 -12.24 -11.62 -5.39
CA ASP A 13 -11.66 -11.01 -6.59
C ASP A 13 -10.28 -10.40 -6.30
N LYS A 14 -10.13 -9.68 -5.19
CA LYS A 14 -8.82 -9.11 -4.79
C LYS A 14 -7.76 -10.16 -4.45
N ARG A 15 -8.16 -11.32 -3.94
CA ARG A 15 -7.26 -12.45 -3.73
C ARG A 15 -6.79 -13.03 -5.06
N ILE A 16 -7.68 -13.14 -6.05
CA ILE A 16 -7.33 -13.59 -7.41
C ILE A 16 -6.38 -12.59 -8.09
N GLU A 17 -6.56 -11.28 -7.87
CA GLU A 17 -5.64 -10.22 -8.31
C GLU A 17 -4.26 -10.26 -7.62
N GLY A 18 -4.03 -11.17 -6.66
CA GLY A 18 -2.72 -11.37 -6.03
C GLY A 18 -2.42 -10.44 -4.85
N PHE A 19 -3.44 -9.85 -4.21
CA PHE A 19 -3.24 -8.98 -3.06
C PHE A 19 -2.66 -9.75 -1.86
N SER A 20 -1.67 -9.16 -1.18
CA SER A 20 -1.00 -9.81 -0.05
C SER A 20 -1.95 -10.04 1.14
N PRO A 21 -1.72 -11.07 1.98
CA PRO A 21 -2.54 -11.33 3.17
C PRO A 21 -2.61 -10.13 4.12
N GLN A 22 -1.51 -9.38 4.25
CA GLN A 22 -1.47 -8.16 5.05
C GLN A 22 -2.40 -7.06 4.50
N THR A 23 -2.46 -6.93 3.17
CA THR A 23 -3.39 -6.00 2.53
C THR A 23 -4.84 -6.43 2.78
N LEU A 24 -5.14 -7.73 2.66
CA LEU A 24 -6.49 -8.26 2.90
C LEU A 24 -6.94 -8.09 4.36
N LYS A 25 -6.02 -8.15 5.34
CA LYS A 25 -6.33 -7.81 6.74
C LYS A 25 -6.83 -6.36 6.90
N ALA A 26 -6.21 -5.41 6.20
CA ALA A 26 -6.67 -4.03 6.21
C ALA A 26 -8.06 -3.90 5.58
N TYR A 27 -8.36 -4.68 4.53
CA TYR A 27 -9.69 -4.74 3.93
C TYR A 27 -10.73 -5.30 4.91
N GLN A 28 -10.39 -6.36 5.64
CA GLN A 28 -11.29 -6.96 6.64
C GLN A 28 -11.65 -5.97 7.74
N LEU A 29 -10.69 -5.19 8.26
CA LEU A 29 -11.00 -4.14 9.23
C LEU A 29 -12.00 -3.12 8.66
N GLN A 30 -11.82 -2.70 7.41
CA GLN A 30 -12.73 -1.75 6.78
C GLN A 30 -14.12 -2.34 6.53
N SER A 31 -14.20 -3.64 6.27
CA SER A 31 -15.48 -4.33 6.08
C SER A 31 -16.28 -4.40 7.36
N SER A 32 -15.62 -4.74 8.47
CA SER A 32 -16.27 -4.81 9.79
C SER A 32 -16.88 -3.45 10.14
N LEU A 33 -16.11 -2.36 10.03
CA LEU A 33 -16.60 -1.01 10.32
C LEU A 33 -17.81 -0.61 9.45
N LEU A 34 -17.80 -1.00 8.17
CA LEU A 34 -18.90 -0.69 7.25
C LEU A 34 -20.14 -1.54 7.57
N ILE A 35 -19.98 -2.84 7.81
CA ILE A 35 -21.07 -3.76 8.12
C ILE A 35 -21.71 -3.40 9.47
N ASP A 36 -20.91 -3.06 10.47
CA ASP A 36 -21.38 -2.65 11.80
C ASP A 36 -22.17 -1.33 11.73
N TYR A 37 -21.76 -0.39 10.87
CA TYR A 37 -22.48 0.87 10.70
C TYR A 37 -23.86 0.67 10.02
N PHE A 38 -23.93 -0.21 9.03
CA PHE A 38 -25.14 -0.43 8.22
C PHE A 38 -25.98 -1.64 8.67
N ASN A 39 -25.57 -2.38 9.70
CA ASN A 39 -26.19 -3.62 10.19
C ASN A 39 -26.46 -4.66 9.07
N ASP A 40 -25.44 -4.93 8.25
CA ASP A 40 -25.47 -5.91 7.14
C ASP A 40 -26.68 -5.79 6.19
N VAL A 41 -27.07 -4.57 5.84
CA VAL A 41 -28.19 -4.30 4.93
C VAL A 41 -27.98 -4.87 3.52
N GLU A 42 -29.07 -5.09 2.79
CA GLU A 42 -29.00 -5.37 1.36
C GLU A 42 -28.43 -4.19 0.58
N MET A 43 -27.51 -4.49 -0.35
CA MET A 43 -26.88 -3.48 -1.22
C MET A 43 -27.89 -2.65 -2.01
N THR A 44 -29.03 -3.23 -2.42
CA THR A 44 -30.10 -2.56 -3.17
C THR A 44 -30.86 -1.52 -2.36
N LEU A 45 -30.87 -1.65 -1.03
CA LEU A 45 -31.55 -0.72 -0.11
C LEU A 45 -30.64 0.44 0.30
N MET A 46 -29.34 0.37 -0.01
CA MET A 46 -28.40 1.43 0.33
C MET A 46 -28.55 2.60 -0.63
N ASP A 47 -28.87 3.77 -0.07
CA ASP A 47 -28.85 5.00 -0.84
C ASP A 47 -27.44 5.63 -0.84
N THR A 48 -27.14 6.30 -1.95
CA THR A 48 -25.97 7.15 -2.13
C THR A 48 -25.85 8.23 -1.05
N TYR A 49 -26.97 8.69 -0.48
CA TYR A 49 -26.97 9.65 0.64
C TYR A 49 -26.38 9.03 1.90
N GLN A 50 -26.85 7.85 2.31
CA GLN A 50 -26.38 7.16 3.51
C GLN A 50 -24.90 6.81 3.42
N LEU A 51 -24.43 6.44 2.22
CA LEU A 51 -23.02 6.19 1.96
C LEU A 51 -22.16 7.46 2.05
N LYS A 52 -22.68 8.61 1.59
CA LYS A 52 -22.01 9.90 1.76
C LYS A 52 -21.94 10.31 3.24
N GLU A 53 -23.00 10.06 4.00
CA GLU A 53 -23.05 10.34 5.43
C GLU A 53 -22.02 9.50 6.19
N TYR A 54 -21.98 8.18 5.93
CA TYR A 54 -20.96 7.29 6.50
C TYR A 54 -19.54 7.79 6.19
N LEU A 55 -19.27 8.18 4.94
CA LEU A 55 -17.97 8.72 4.55
C LEU A 55 -17.68 10.06 5.24
N ALA A 56 -18.67 10.94 5.42
CA ALA A 56 -18.49 12.21 6.10
C ALA A 56 -18.12 12.01 7.58
N ILE A 57 -18.76 11.06 8.27
CA ILE A 57 -18.48 10.72 9.67
C ILE A 57 -17.11 10.05 9.80
N THR A 58 -16.89 8.97 9.06
CA THR A 58 -15.68 8.14 9.15
C THR A 58 -14.45 8.90 8.67
N CYS A 59 -14.61 9.78 7.68
CA CYS A 59 -13.49 10.52 7.09
C CYS A 59 -13.27 11.90 7.70
N LYS A 60 -14.05 12.33 8.69
CA LYS A 60 -13.92 13.64 9.34
C LYS A 60 -12.50 13.92 9.83
N HIS A 61 -11.82 12.90 10.32
CA HIS A 61 -10.44 12.98 10.82
C HIS A 61 -9.43 12.26 9.92
N LEU A 62 -9.89 11.63 8.83
CA LEU A 62 -9.01 10.90 7.93
C LEU A 62 -8.48 11.82 6.83
N LYS A 63 -7.17 11.76 6.62
CA LYS A 63 -6.55 12.40 5.45
C LYS A 63 -7.16 11.77 4.18
N PRO A 64 -7.40 12.55 3.09
CA PRO A 64 -7.93 12.02 1.84
C PRO A 64 -7.13 10.83 1.26
N ALA A 65 -5.83 10.78 1.54
CA ALA A 65 -4.89 9.72 1.16
C ALA A 65 -4.88 8.51 2.11
N SER A 66 -5.77 8.46 3.10
CA SER A 66 -5.87 7.35 4.05
C SER A 66 -6.15 6.03 3.32
N LEU A 67 -5.54 4.96 3.83
CA LEU A 67 -5.75 3.61 3.32
C LEU A 67 -7.23 3.22 3.37
N ALA A 68 -7.93 3.59 4.45
CA ALA A 68 -9.37 3.37 4.62
C ALA A 68 -10.19 3.92 3.44
N LEU A 69 -9.95 5.19 3.08
CA LEU A 69 -10.62 5.85 1.96
C LEU A 69 -10.32 5.20 0.60
N ARG A 70 -9.09 4.72 0.39
CA ARG A 70 -8.71 4.00 -0.83
C ARG A 70 -9.45 2.66 -0.94
N ILE A 71 -9.55 1.92 0.16
CA ILE A 71 -10.25 0.64 0.21
C ILE A 71 -11.74 0.85 -0.07
N MET A 72 -12.38 1.81 0.61
CA MET A 72 -13.79 2.15 0.38
C MET A 72 -14.07 2.53 -1.08
N LYS A 73 -13.21 3.36 -1.68
CA LYS A 73 -13.32 3.71 -3.11
C LYS A 73 -13.22 2.49 -4.02
N SER A 74 -12.28 1.59 -3.73
CA SER A 74 -12.13 0.35 -4.51
C SER A 74 -13.37 -0.54 -4.41
N PHE A 75 -13.96 -0.67 -3.23
CA PHE A 75 -15.18 -1.45 -3.03
C PHE A 75 -16.38 -0.85 -3.76
N PHE A 76 -16.64 0.46 -3.62
CA PHE A 76 -17.77 1.10 -4.29
C PHE A 76 -17.62 1.10 -5.82
N ARG A 77 -16.39 1.24 -6.32
CA ARG A 77 -16.13 1.08 -7.76
C ARG A 77 -16.48 -0.32 -8.24
N TRP A 78 -16.01 -1.36 -7.54
CA TRP A 78 -16.32 -2.76 -7.86
C TRP A 78 -17.83 -3.03 -7.78
N SER A 79 -18.50 -2.51 -6.74
CA SER A 79 -19.94 -2.66 -6.55
C SER A 79 -20.74 -2.00 -7.68
N HIS A 80 -20.28 -0.86 -8.18
CA HIS A 80 -20.89 -0.19 -9.32
C HIS A 80 -20.67 -0.97 -10.63
N GLU A 81 -19.45 -1.48 -10.87
CA GLU A 81 -19.13 -2.32 -12.03
C GLU A 81 -19.99 -3.61 -12.07
N LYS A 82 -20.40 -4.13 -10.91
CA LYS A 82 -21.33 -5.27 -10.77
C LYS A 82 -22.82 -4.88 -10.74
N ALA A 83 -23.15 -3.60 -10.98
CA ALA A 83 -24.52 -3.05 -10.94
C ALA A 83 -25.26 -3.26 -9.60
N LEU A 84 -24.52 -3.37 -8.49
CA LEU A 84 -25.09 -3.57 -7.15
C LEU A 84 -25.45 -2.27 -6.44
N LEU A 85 -24.85 -1.14 -6.85
CA LEU A 85 -25.07 0.18 -6.28
C LEU A 85 -25.05 1.27 -7.37
N VAL A 86 -25.81 2.34 -7.15
CA VAL A 86 -25.79 3.57 -7.96
C VAL A 86 -24.48 4.34 -7.73
N ARG A 87 -23.95 5.00 -8.77
CA ARG A 87 -22.64 5.66 -8.75
C ARG A 87 -22.53 6.74 -7.67
N ILE A 88 -21.52 6.62 -6.81
CA ILE A 88 -21.23 7.61 -5.75
C ILE A 88 -20.02 8.45 -6.15
N GLN A 89 -20.16 9.77 -6.04
CA GLN A 89 -19.04 10.71 -6.16
C GLN A 89 -18.24 10.68 -4.86
N LEU A 90 -17.07 10.04 -4.92
CA LEU A 90 -16.15 9.95 -3.80
C LEU A 90 -15.24 11.19 -3.77
N PRO A 91 -14.79 11.65 -2.58
CA PRO A 91 -13.91 12.82 -2.48
C PRO A 91 -12.67 12.66 -3.36
N LYS A 92 -12.30 13.65 -4.16
CA LYS A 92 -11.08 13.54 -4.99
C LYS A 92 -9.86 13.37 -4.08
N LEU A 93 -9.01 12.38 -4.39
CA LEU A 93 -7.69 12.28 -3.77
C LEU A 93 -6.90 13.50 -4.21
N ARG A 94 -6.48 14.36 -3.28
CA ARG A 94 -5.52 15.42 -3.61
C ARG A 94 -4.20 14.73 -3.91
N ASN A 95 -3.69 14.89 -5.14
CA ASN A 95 -2.35 14.47 -5.49
C ASN A 95 -1.37 15.22 -4.58
N ARG A 96 -0.66 14.47 -3.74
CA ARG A 96 0.41 15.05 -2.93
C ARG A 96 1.70 14.88 -3.70
N ILE A 97 2.41 15.97 -3.87
CA ILE A 97 3.81 15.92 -4.32
C ILE A 97 4.58 15.26 -3.16
N PRO A 98 5.26 14.12 -3.40
CA PRO A 98 6.13 13.53 -2.39
C PRO A 98 7.17 14.55 -1.95
N LYS A 99 7.41 14.66 -0.64
CA LYS A 99 8.57 15.40 -0.15
C LYS A 99 9.82 14.56 -0.43
N TYR A 100 10.81 15.15 -1.06
CA TYR A 100 12.11 14.55 -1.30
C TYR A 100 13.16 15.27 -0.47
N LEU A 101 14.25 14.57 -0.16
CA LEU A 101 15.38 15.15 0.54
C LEU A 101 16.25 15.93 -0.45
N THR A 102 16.69 17.11 -0.04
CA THR A 102 17.74 17.88 -0.74
C THR A 102 19.10 17.22 -0.54
N GLU A 103 20.07 17.53 -1.40
CA GLU A 103 21.45 17.02 -1.27
C GLU A 103 22.05 17.27 0.12
N ARG A 104 21.78 18.44 0.71
CA ARG A 104 22.24 18.79 2.07
C ARG A 104 21.58 17.91 3.15
N GLU A 105 20.28 17.65 3.03
CA GLU A 105 19.57 16.78 3.98
C GLU A 105 20.03 15.33 3.86
N ILE A 106 20.40 14.88 2.66
CA ILE A 106 20.98 13.56 2.42
C ILE A 106 22.33 13.45 3.13
N GLU A 107 23.20 14.46 3.01
CA GLU A 107 24.50 14.44 3.68
C GLU A 107 24.37 14.50 5.21
N HIS A 108 23.46 15.33 5.74
CA HIS A 108 23.16 15.33 7.17
C HIS A 108 22.64 13.97 7.68
N LEU A 109 21.82 13.28 6.88
CA LEU A 109 21.35 11.94 7.20
C LEU A 109 22.50 10.92 7.20
N ARG A 110 23.42 11.03 6.23
CA ARG A 110 24.64 10.21 6.15
C ARG A 110 25.53 10.40 7.39
N GLU A 111 25.79 11.64 7.78
CA GLU A 111 26.60 11.98 8.97
C GLU A 111 25.94 11.52 10.28
N SER A 112 24.61 11.44 10.32
CA SER A 112 23.87 11.03 11.52
C SER A 112 23.90 9.52 11.80
N CYS A 113 24.33 8.70 10.84
CA CYS A 113 24.43 7.25 11.00
C CYS A 113 25.57 6.90 11.97
N GLN A 114 25.26 6.28 13.10
CA GLN A 114 26.23 6.01 14.16
C GLN A 114 26.84 4.62 14.06
N SER A 115 26.07 3.64 13.56
CA SER A 115 26.54 2.26 13.45
C SER A 115 26.97 1.90 12.02
N PRO A 116 27.91 0.94 11.85
CA PRO A 116 28.31 0.47 10.52
C PRO A 116 27.12 -0.09 9.70
N ILE A 117 26.13 -0.68 10.38
CA ILE A 117 24.94 -1.23 9.73
C ILE A 117 23.97 -0.14 9.25
N GLU A 118 23.76 0.92 10.03
CA GLU A 118 22.98 2.08 9.60
C GLU A 118 23.59 2.70 8.35
N LYS A 119 24.92 2.93 8.37
CA LYS A 119 25.63 3.49 7.23
C LYS A 119 25.55 2.57 6.01
N ALA A 120 25.73 1.27 6.17
CA ALA A 120 25.61 0.31 5.08
C ALA A 120 24.20 0.27 4.48
N ILE A 121 23.15 0.27 5.30
CA ILE A 121 21.75 0.32 4.83
C ILE A 121 21.49 1.62 4.07
N PHE A 122 21.93 2.76 4.61
CA PHE A 122 21.75 4.06 3.99
C PHE A 122 22.45 4.14 2.63
N GLU A 123 23.75 3.81 2.55
CA GLU A 123 24.49 3.86 1.27
C GLU A 123 23.93 2.86 0.25
N PHE A 124 23.50 1.68 0.69
CA PHE A 124 22.87 0.70 -0.21
C PHE A 124 21.53 1.22 -0.75
N MET A 125 20.68 1.80 0.11
CA MET A 125 19.43 2.45 -0.32
C MET A 125 19.69 3.58 -1.32
N PHE A 126 20.68 4.43 -1.03
CA PHE A 126 20.99 5.60 -1.84
C PHE A 126 21.58 5.22 -3.21
N SER A 127 22.48 4.25 -3.26
CA SER A 127 23.14 3.81 -4.50
C SER A 127 22.26 2.92 -5.40
N THR A 128 21.42 2.07 -4.82
CA THR A 128 20.62 1.09 -5.58
C THR A 128 19.17 1.52 -5.80
N GLY A 129 18.65 2.43 -4.98
CA GLY A 129 17.22 2.78 -4.97
C GLY A 129 16.31 1.68 -4.44
N CYS A 130 16.87 0.62 -3.82
CA CYS A 130 16.08 -0.45 -3.22
C CYS A 130 15.21 0.05 -2.06
N ARG A 131 14.03 -0.53 -1.91
CA ARG A 131 13.16 -0.27 -0.75
C ARG A 131 13.72 -0.97 0.48
N ILE A 132 13.52 -0.37 1.65
CA ILE A 132 13.98 -0.95 2.93
C ILE A 132 13.49 -2.40 3.14
N GLY A 133 12.27 -2.72 2.73
CA GLY A 133 11.73 -4.09 2.84
C GLY A 133 12.48 -5.10 1.96
N GLU A 134 13.02 -4.67 0.82
CA GLU A 134 13.81 -5.51 -0.07
C GLU A 134 15.22 -5.73 0.52
N ILE A 135 15.78 -4.72 1.18
CA ILE A 135 17.10 -4.78 1.84
C ILE A 135 17.07 -5.66 3.09
N VAL A 136 16.03 -5.53 3.92
CA VAL A 136 15.87 -6.36 5.13
C VAL A 136 15.71 -7.85 4.79
N ALA A 137 15.20 -8.17 3.59
CA ALA A 137 15.07 -9.54 3.11
C ALA A 137 16.32 -10.06 2.36
N LEU A 138 17.38 -9.26 2.22
CA LEU A 138 18.58 -9.64 1.50
C LEU A 138 19.37 -10.71 2.27
N ASP A 139 19.63 -11.83 1.62
CA ASP A 139 20.48 -12.90 2.16
C ASP A 139 21.95 -12.66 1.76
N LYS A 140 22.87 -12.99 2.67
CA LYS A 140 24.32 -12.89 2.43
C LYS A 140 24.78 -13.72 1.22
N ASN A 141 24.10 -14.83 0.93
CA ASN A 141 24.40 -15.69 -0.22
C ASN A 141 24.08 -15.03 -1.57
N HIS A 142 23.26 -13.97 -1.57
CA HIS A 142 22.98 -13.18 -2.76
C HIS A 142 23.95 -12.01 -2.96
N ILE A 143 24.97 -11.88 -2.10
CA ILE A 143 26.03 -10.88 -2.23
C ILE A 143 27.26 -11.56 -2.82
N ASN A 144 27.65 -11.12 -4.01
CA ASN A 144 28.87 -11.54 -4.66
C ASN A 144 29.94 -10.47 -4.47
N TRP A 145 30.91 -10.79 -3.60
CA TRP A 145 32.01 -9.90 -3.24
C TRP A 145 33.04 -9.76 -4.37
N SER A 146 33.19 -10.76 -5.23
CA SER A 146 34.18 -10.75 -6.32
C SER A 146 33.80 -9.79 -7.43
N ASN A 147 32.51 -9.66 -7.73
CA ASN A 147 31.99 -8.74 -8.75
C ASN A 147 31.29 -7.51 -8.15
N GLN A 148 31.38 -7.34 -6.83
CA GLN A 148 30.73 -6.27 -6.07
C GLN A 148 29.26 -6.11 -6.44
N SER A 149 28.48 -7.20 -6.37
CA SER A 149 27.05 -7.13 -6.70
C SER A 149 26.16 -7.77 -5.63
N ALA A 150 24.90 -7.33 -5.57
CA ALA A 150 23.88 -7.99 -4.78
C ALA A 150 22.62 -8.24 -5.62
N THR A 151 22.09 -9.45 -5.49
CA THR A 151 20.83 -9.85 -6.12
C THR A 151 19.69 -9.70 -5.11
N VAL A 152 18.73 -8.84 -5.44
CA VAL A 152 17.59 -8.52 -4.57
C VAL A 152 16.33 -9.09 -5.19
N ASN A 153 15.57 -9.85 -4.39
CA ASN A 153 14.28 -10.38 -4.81
C ASN A 153 13.23 -9.28 -4.75
N SER A 154 12.51 -9.08 -5.86
CA SER A 154 11.37 -8.18 -5.86
C SER A 154 10.26 -8.75 -4.97
N THR A 155 9.51 -7.87 -4.30
CA THR A 155 8.27 -8.27 -3.60
C THR A 155 7.25 -8.89 -4.55
N PHE A 156 7.36 -8.60 -5.85
CA PHE A 156 6.55 -9.22 -6.90
C PHE A 156 7.25 -10.48 -7.43
N SER A 157 6.73 -11.65 -7.03
CA SER A 157 7.31 -12.97 -7.32
C SER A 157 7.44 -13.31 -8.81
N TYR A 158 6.75 -12.59 -9.69
CA TYR A 158 6.81 -12.77 -11.14
C TYR A 158 7.89 -11.90 -11.83
N LEU A 159 8.51 -10.96 -11.11
CA LEU A 159 9.62 -10.18 -11.64
C LEU A 159 10.94 -10.91 -11.39
N PRO A 160 11.86 -10.94 -12.38
CA PRO A 160 13.18 -11.49 -12.15
C PRO A 160 13.90 -10.71 -11.04
N PRO A 161 14.77 -11.38 -10.26
CA PRO A 161 15.55 -10.70 -9.25
C PRO A 161 16.49 -9.68 -9.89
N LEU A 162 16.61 -8.51 -9.27
CA LEU A 162 17.44 -7.42 -9.77
C LEU A 162 18.84 -7.56 -9.19
N THR A 163 19.85 -7.56 -10.06
CA THR A 163 21.26 -7.57 -9.63
C THR A 163 21.80 -6.15 -9.74
N PHE A 164 22.24 -5.61 -8.61
CA PHE A 164 22.83 -4.28 -8.52
C PHE A 164 24.34 -4.41 -8.39
N ILE A 165 25.09 -3.61 -9.16
CA ILE A 165 26.52 -3.45 -8.96
C ILE A 165 26.70 -2.38 -7.87
N ILE A 166 27.29 -2.79 -6.76
CA ILE A 166 27.59 -1.98 -5.59
C ILE A 166 28.98 -1.39 -5.78
N SER A 167 29.06 -0.31 -6.55
CA SER A 167 30.30 0.47 -6.61
C SER A 167 30.51 1.19 -5.27
N PRO A 168 31.75 1.25 -4.76
CA PRO A 168 32.06 2.14 -3.63
C PRO A 168 31.66 3.56 -4.00
N SER A 169 30.84 4.20 -3.16
CA SER A 169 30.63 5.64 -3.24
C SER A 169 31.98 6.32 -3.00
N MET A 170 32.43 7.12 -3.98
CA MET A 170 33.63 7.98 -3.86
C MET A 170 33.59 8.83 -2.60
#